data_AF-A0A1H5WXH2-F1
#
_entry.id   AF-A0A1H5WXH2-F1
#
_cell.length_a   1.000
_cell.length_b   1.000
_cell.length_c   1.000
_cell.angle_alpha   90.00
_cell.angle_beta   90.00
_cell.angle_gamma   90.00
#
_symmetry.space_group_name_H-M   'P 1'
#
loop_
_entity.id
_entity.type
_entity.pdbx_description
1 polymer ?
#
loop_
_entity_poly.entity_id
_entity_poly.type
_entity_poly.pdbx_seq_one_letter_code
_entity_poly.pdbx_strand_id
1 'polypeptide(L)'
;MYKLNVKKLGFALGLTGAIIYLGCMLVMATAGKEGSIVFFNSLLHGLDVSTIIRMNVSLSEALLGILQTFILGFIVGAFIAAFYNAQIKTHDIKSTESF
;
A
#
# COMPACT_ATOMS: atom_id res chain seq x y z
N MET A 1 19.92 3.48 -18.84
CA MET A 1 18.59 3.14 -18.27
C MET A 1 18.33 3.97 -17.02
N TYR A 2 17.12 4.49 -16.85
CA TYR A 2 16.74 5.30 -15.67
C TYR A 2 16.55 4.41 -14.45
N LYS A 3 17.19 4.76 -13.33
CA LYS A 3 17.01 4.08 -12.04
C LYS A 3 15.85 4.71 -11.26
N LEU A 4 15.07 3.90 -10.56
CA LEU A 4 14.06 4.39 -9.62
C LEU A 4 14.73 4.80 -8.31
N ASN A 5 14.33 5.94 -7.75
CA ASN A 5 14.79 6.36 -6.43
C ASN A 5 13.97 5.64 -5.35
N VAL A 6 14.63 4.73 -4.63
CA VAL A 6 14.02 3.88 -3.59
C VAL A 6 13.27 4.69 -2.54
N LYS A 7 13.87 5.77 -2.02
CA LYS A 7 13.26 6.59 -0.97
C LYS A 7 12.02 7.34 -1.49
N LYS A 8 12.10 7.89 -2.72
CA LYS A 8 10.97 8.61 -3.32
C LYS A 8 9.80 7.68 -3.63
N LEU A 9 10.06 6.49 -4.18
CA LEU A 9 8.98 5.54 -4.48
C LEU A 9 8.36 4.95 -3.21
N GLY A 10 9.19 4.60 -2.22
CA GLY A 10 8.71 4.20 -0.90
C GLY A 10 7.82 5.29 -0.28
N PHE A 11 8.30 6.52 -0.22
CA PHE A 11 7.51 7.63 0.34
C PHE A 11 6.18 7.84 -0.38
N ALA A 12 6.19 7.77 -1.72
CA ALA A 12 4.97 7.90 -2.52
C ALA A 12 3.96 6.78 -2.22
N LEU A 13 4.38 5.51 -2.21
CA LEU A 13 3.47 4.40 -1.88
C LEU A 13 2.99 4.46 -0.43
N GLY A 14 3.87 4.82 0.52
CA GLY A 14 3.49 4.99 1.92
C GLY A 14 2.41 6.06 2.08
N LEU A 15 2.59 7.23 1.46
CA LEU A 15 1.62 8.32 1.53
C LEU A 15 0.29 7.95 0.85
N THR A 16 0.35 7.30 -0.31
CA THR A 16 -0.85 6.78 -0.98
C THR A 16 -1.60 5.79 -0.09
N GLY A 17 -0.89 4.86 0.57
CA GLY A 17 -1.50 3.93 1.52
C GLY A 17 -2.17 4.64 2.69
N ALA A 18 -1.53 5.66 3.27
CA ALA A 18 -2.11 6.48 4.33
C ALA A 18 -3.40 7.20 3.88
N ILE A 19 -3.42 7.75 2.66
CA ILE A 19 -4.60 8.39 2.07
C ILE A 19 -5.73 7.37 1.86
N ILE A 20 -5.41 6.16 1.38
CA ILE A 20 -6.41 5.08 1.23
C ILE A 20 -7.00 4.71 2.59
N TYR A 21 -6.19 4.60 3.65
CA TYR A 21 -6.68 4.34 5.00
C TYR A 21 -7.66 5.44 5.47
N LEU A 22 -7.32 6.71 5.24
CA LEU A 22 -8.24 7.83 5.52
C LEU A 22 -9.53 7.73 4.70
N GLY A 23 -9.46 7.32 3.44
CA GLY A 23 -10.62 7.03 2.60
C GLY A 23 -11.52 5.95 3.22
N CYS A 24 -10.94 4.87 3.73
CA CYS A 24 -11.68 3.83 4.45
C CYS A 24 -12.39 4.39 5.69
N MET A 25 -11.71 5.23 6.48
CA MET A 25 -12.32 5.88 7.65
C MET A 25 -13.50 6.78 7.25
N LEU A 26 -13.38 7.53 6.14
CA LEU A 26 -14.45 8.39 5.63
C LEU A 26 -15.67 7.57 5.19
N VAL A 27 -15.46 6.45 4.48
CA VAL A 27 -16.55 5.53 4.12
C VAL A 27 -17.24 5.03 5.39
N MET A 28 -16.48 4.57 6.39
CA MET A 28 -17.06 4.10 7.64
C MET A 28 -17.84 5.18 8.40
N ALA A 29 -17.31 6.40 8.44
CA ALA A 29 -17.95 7.52 9.13
C ALA A 29 -19.24 8.00 8.44
N THR A 30 -19.32 7.91 7.12
CA THR A 30 -20.44 8.46 6.33
C THR A 30 -21.48 7.41 5.95
N ALA A 31 -21.06 6.19 5.61
CA ALA A 31 -21.95 5.12 5.16
C ALA A 31 -22.49 4.24 6.30
N GLY A 32 -21.95 4.36 7.51
CA GLY A 32 -22.33 3.51 8.64
C GLY A 32 -21.90 2.05 8.46
N LYS A 33 -22.37 1.16 9.35
CA LYS A 33 -21.90 -0.23 9.41
C LYS A 33 -22.31 -1.03 8.18
N GLU A 34 -23.59 -0.99 7.83
CA GLU A 34 -24.19 -1.78 6.74
C GLU A 34 -23.62 -1.36 5.39
N GLY A 35 -23.49 -0.04 5.15
CA GLY A 35 -22.85 0.48 3.93
C GLY A 35 -21.38 0.09 3.82
N SER A 36 -20.65 0.11 4.95
CA SER A 36 -19.26 -0.34 4.99
C SER A 36 -19.11 -1.82 4.70
N ILE A 37 -20.01 -2.67 5.22
CA ILE A 37 -20.00 -4.12 4.93
C ILE A 37 -20.18 -4.37 3.43
N VAL A 38 -21.16 -3.71 2.80
CA VAL A 38 -21.40 -3.86 1.35
C VAL A 38 -20.19 -3.39 0.55
N PHE A 39 -19.61 -2.25 0.91
CA PHE A 39 -18.44 -1.70 0.23
C PHE A 39 -17.23 -2.64 0.33
N PHE A 40 -16.86 -3.07 1.53
CA PHE A 40 -15.69 -3.93 1.72
C PHE A 40 -15.88 -5.34 1.18
N ASN A 41 -17.07 -5.95 1.30
CA ASN A 41 -17.34 -7.26 0.67
C ASN A 41 -17.28 -7.18 -0.86
N SER A 42 -17.59 -6.01 -1.45
CA SER A 42 -17.46 -5.78 -2.90
C SER A 42 -16.00 -5.62 -3.33
N LEU A 43 -15.16 -5.01 -2.48
CA LEU A 43 -13.72 -4.85 -2.74
C LEU A 43 -12.91 -6.12 -2.47
N LEU A 44 -13.25 -6.84 -1.40
CA LEU A 44 -12.53 -8.01 -0.90
C LEU A 44 -13.24 -9.27 -1.36
N HIS A 45 -12.93 -9.70 -2.58
CA HIS A 45 -13.51 -10.93 -3.14
C HIS A 45 -13.17 -12.14 -2.24
N GLY A 46 -14.20 -12.77 -1.68
CA GLY A 46 -14.07 -13.98 -0.85
C GLY A 46 -13.89 -13.75 0.65
N LEU A 47 -13.93 -12.50 1.14
CA LEU A 47 -13.89 -12.20 2.57
C LEU A 47 -15.17 -11.48 3.00
N ASP A 48 -15.95 -12.12 3.88
CA ASP A 48 -17.09 -11.46 4.53
C ASP A 48 -16.63 -10.70 5.77
N VAL A 49 -16.68 -9.37 5.71
CA VAL A 49 -16.28 -8.50 6.82
C VAL A 49 -17.36 -8.30 7.88
N SER A 50 -18.57 -8.82 7.67
CA SER A 50 -19.74 -8.60 8.56
C SER A 50 -19.48 -8.98 10.02
N THR A 51 -18.62 -9.97 10.24
CA THR A 51 -18.30 -10.52 11.57
C THR A 51 -17.11 -9.84 12.26
N ILE A 52 -16.25 -9.15 11.50
CA ILE A 52 -14.99 -8.57 12.00
C ILE A 52 -14.96 -7.04 12.02
N ILE A 53 -15.89 -6.38 11.33
CA ILE A 53 -15.92 -4.91 11.25
C ILE A 53 -16.25 -4.28 12.62
N ARG A 54 -15.39 -3.35 13.04
CA ARG A 54 -15.55 -2.56 14.28
C ARG A 54 -15.77 -1.09 13.92
N MET A 55 -16.95 -0.56 14.23
CA MET A 55 -17.27 0.86 13.99
C MET A 55 -16.71 1.79 15.07
N ASN A 56 -16.52 1.26 16.28
CA ASN A 56 -15.96 2.00 17.40
C ASN A 56 -14.46 1.72 17.48
N VAL A 57 -13.68 2.57 16.81
CA VAL A 57 -12.22 2.56 16.85
C VAL A 57 -11.77 3.88 17.46
N SER A 58 -10.87 3.81 18.44
CA SER A 58 -10.32 5.00 19.06
C SER A 58 -9.42 5.77 18.09
N LEU A 59 -9.30 7.08 18.28
CA LEU A 59 -8.46 7.91 17.41
C LEU A 59 -6.97 7.51 17.45
N SER A 60 -6.50 6.96 18.57
CA SER A 60 -5.15 6.41 18.73
C SER A 60 -4.95 5.12 17.92
N GLU A 61 -5.88 4.17 17.96
CA GLU A 61 -5.85 2.96 17.12
C GLU A 61 -5.84 3.33 15.64
N ALA A 62 -6.65 4.31 15.23
CA ALA A 62 -6.68 4.79 13.85
C ALA A 62 -5.35 5.42 13.42
N LEU A 63 -4.75 6.26 14.28
CA LEU A 63 -3.45 6.88 14.00
C LEU A 63 -2.33 5.83 13.85
N LEU A 64 -2.34 4.81 14.71
CA LEU A 64 -1.42 3.68 14.59
C LEU A 64 -1.65 2.90 13.28
N GLY A 65 -2.90 2.71 12.87
CA GLY A 65 -3.26 2.08 11.60
C GLY A 65 -2.75 2.86 10.38
N ILE A 66 -2.85 4.19 10.39
CA ILE A 66 -2.29 5.07 9.35
C ILE A 66 -0.77 4.91 9.29
N LEU A 67 -0.09 4.97 10.45
CA LEU A 67 1.36 4.83 10.52
C LEU A 67 1.81 3.45 10.01
N GLN A 68 1.12 2.38 10.40
CA GLN A 68 1.44 1.03 9.95
C GLN A 68 1.22 0.87 8.44
N THR A 69 0.12 1.42 7.91
CA THR A 69 -0.17 1.38 6.46
C THR A 69 0.87 2.17 5.68
N PHE A 70 1.30 3.32 6.19
CA PHE A 70 2.38 4.11 5.60
C PHE A 70 3.70 3.32 5.57
N ILE A 71 4.10 2.71 6.68
CA ILE A 71 5.34 1.91 6.76
C ILE A 71 5.28 0.73 5.79
N LEU A 72 4.15 0.01 5.73
CA LEU A 72 3.99 -1.11 4.81
C LEU A 72 4.08 -0.66 3.36
N GLY A 73 3.36 0.41 2.98
CA GLY A 73 3.43 1.00 1.65
C GLY A 73 4.85 1.46 1.30
N PHE A 74 5.55 2.07 2.25
CA PHE A 74 6.94 2.48 2.07
C PHE A 74 7.85 1.31 1.73
N ILE A 75 7.75 0.21 2.49
CA ILE A 75 8.55 -0.99 2.29
C ILE A 75 8.24 -1.62 0.91
N VAL A 76 6.96 -1.72 0.55
CA VAL A 76 6.54 -2.23 -0.76
C VAL A 76 7.13 -1.37 -1.89
N GLY A 77 7.02 -0.04 -1.81
CA GLY A 77 7.61 0.86 -2.80
C GLY A 77 9.13 0.79 -2.86
N ALA A 78 9.79 0.61 -1.72
CA ALA A 78 11.23 0.41 -1.67
C ALA A 78 11.64 -0.90 -2.38
N PHE A 79 10.91 -1.99 -2.16
CA PHE A 79 11.16 -3.27 -2.84
C PHE A 79 10.93 -3.19 -4.35
N ILE A 80 9.85 -2.54 -4.80
CA ILE A 80 9.59 -2.32 -6.23
C ILE A 80 10.78 -1.60 -6.89
N ALA A 81 11.25 -0.51 -6.29
CA ALA A 81 12.40 0.23 -6.82
C ALA A 81 13.69 -0.60 -6.79
N ALA A 82 13.93 -1.37 -5.72
CA ALA A 82 15.12 -2.21 -5.59
C ALA A 82 15.16 -3.32 -6.64
N PHE A 83 14.05 -4.05 -6.84
CA PHE A 83 13.95 -5.12 -7.84
C PHE A 83 14.09 -4.59 -9.26
N TYR A 84 13.38 -3.49 -9.58
CA TYR A 84 13.52 -2.83 -10.88
C TYR A 84 14.98 -2.42 -11.16
N ASN A 85 15.66 -1.82 -10.17
CA ASN A 85 17.05 -1.40 -10.32
C ASN A 85 18.04 -2.56 -10.44
N ALA A 86 17.76 -3.71 -9.81
CA ALA A 86 18.60 -4.90 -9.88
C ALA A 86 18.65 -5.50 -11.30
N GLN A 87 17.55 -5.41 -12.05
CA GLN A 87 17.44 -5.92 -13.42
C GLN A 87 18.21 -5.07 -14.45
N ILE A 88 18.53 -3.82 -14.13
CA ILE A 88 19.19 -2.88 -15.05
C ILE A 88 20.65 -3.29 -15.35
N LYS A 89 21.33 -4.02 -14.45
CA LYS A 89 22.76 -4.35 -14.62
C LYS A 89 23.04 -5.68 -15.32
N THR A 90 22.00 -6.42 -15.72
CA THR A 90 22.18 -7.76 -16.32
C THR A 90 22.33 -7.73 -17.84
N HIS A 91 22.10 -6.59 -18.49
CA HIS A 91 22.18 -6.49 -19.96
C HIS A 91 23.54 -6.01 -20.50
N ASP A 92 24.37 -5.34 -19.68
CA ASP A 92 25.64 -4.75 -20.12
C ASP A 92 26.85 -5.69 -19.99
N ILE A 93 26.74 -6.80 -19.25
CA ILE A 93 27.86 -7.75 -19.07
C ILE A 93 27.93 -8.76 -20.23
N LYS A 94 26.82 -9.01 -20.94
CA LYS A 94 26.80 -9.95 -22.08
C LYS A 94 27.38 -9.39 -23.38
N SER A 95 27.61 -8.08 -23.50
CA SER A 95 28.17 -7.46 -24.72
C SER A 95 29.67 -7.20 -24.66
N THR A 96 30.32 -7.39 -23.51
CA THR A 96 31.76 -7.19 -23.32
C THR A 96 32.58 -8.47 -23.26
N GLU A 97 31.93 -9.65 -23.25
CA GLU A 97 32.60 -10.95 -23.36
C GLU A 97 32.58 -11.53 -24.79
N SER A 98 32.14 -10.75 -25.79
CA SER A 98 32.07 -11.16 -27.20
C SER A 98 33.09 -10.47 -28.13
N PHE A 99 34.18 -9.92 -27.60
CA PHE A 99 35.30 -9.38 -28.40
C PHE A 99 36.64 -9.87 -27.86
#